data_AF-A0A816RF29-F1
#
_entry.id   AF-A0A816RF29-F1
#
_cell.length_a   1.000
_cell.length_b   1.000
_cell.length_c   1.000
_cell.angle_alpha   90.00
_cell.angle_beta   90.00
_cell.angle_gamma   90.00
#
_symmetry.space_group_name_H-M   'P 1'
#
loop_
_entity.id
_entity.type
_entity.pdbx_description
1 polymer ?
#
loop_
_entity_poly.entity_id
_entity_poly.type
_entity_poly.pdbx_seq_one_letter_code
_entity_poly.pdbx_strand_id
1 'polypeptide(L)'
;TVFSERLEKFNYTIPRANRTRWNNQFQTVKKVIDIPSSILILILSDLKKNDLILNSKDRKVLEELVSLFELFNEATVLTQGESYVTICLVAPTVLGILFDLERELGSSTSTLVSLCEALIASIKARFSGLLRYFEIDVPFNTYCMSERFSDVISLISPLLDARFKLLWLDSLHTLVKLRVVEKVRDAYVRYYSKLNFSVLQNAGADVLNTTDHNIDVMTKKTDSLTKRKCLFPYLKENKKVSNENKSRILIELDAYLCEDSREQNLLFIKNIYILDYINLV
;
A
#
# COMPACT_ATOMS: atom_id res chain seq x y z
N THR A 1 7.23 37.20 4.58
CA THR A 1 6.11 38.07 4.98
C THR A 1 5.51 38.73 3.75
N VAL A 2 6.20 39.65 3.06
CA VAL A 2 5.66 40.35 1.87
C VAL A 2 5.13 39.44 0.75
N PHE A 3 5.83 38.34 0.43
CA PHE A 3 5.35 37.39 -0.59
C PHE A 3 4.10 36.61 -0.17
N SER A 4 4.02 36.18 1.09
CA SER A 4 2.86 35.46 1.65
C SER A 4 1.62 36.35 1.66
N GLU A 5 1.78 37.59 2.13
CA GLU A 5 0.70 38.59 2.17
C GLU A 5 0.16 38.90 0.76
N ARG A 6 1.03 38.91 -0.26
CA ARG A 6 0.60 39.09 -1.66
C ARG A 6 -0.13 37.88 -2.22
N LEU A 7 0.27 36.66 -1.86
CA LEU A 7 -0.43 35.44 -2.24
C LEU A 7 -1.82 35.33 -1.60
N GLU A 8 -1.93 35.73 -0.33
CA GLU A 8 -3.20 35.73 0.41
C GLU A 8 -4.26 36.63 -0.25
N LYS A 9 -3.85 37.73 -0.90
CA LYS A 9 -4.76 38.58 -1.71
C LYS A 9 -5.42 37.84 -2.87
N PHE A 10 -4.81 36.76 -3.36
CA PHE A 10 -5.35 35.90 -4.41
C PHE A 10 -5.96 34.60 -3.85
N ASN A 11 -6.19 34.52 -2.53
CA ASN A 11 -6.67 33.32 -1.83
C ASN A 11 -5.75 32.09 -1.94
N TYR A 12 -4.44 32.30 -2.15
CA TYR A 12 -3.45 31.22 -2.13
C TYR A 12 -2.56 31.32 -0.91
N THR A 13 -2.16 30.18 -0.35
CA THR A 13 -1.21 30.09 0.75
C THR A 13 -0.24 28.94 0.53
N ILE A 14 1.03 29.22 0.82
CA ILE A 14 2.09 28.20 0.81
C ILE A 14 2.48 27.96 2.26
N PRO A 15 2.39 26.70 2.76
CA PRO A 15 2.75 26.39 4.12
C PRO A 15 4.23 26.71 4.36
N ARG A 16 4.52 27.34 5.49
CA ARG A 16 5.90 27.62 5.91
C ARG A 16 6.66 26.31 6.06
N ALA A 17 7.88 26.29 5.57
CA ALA A 17 8.69 25.09 5.64
C ALA A 17 8.94 24.68 7.10
N ASN A 18 8.43 23.52 7.50
CA ASN A 18 8.65 22.94 8.81
C ASN A 18 9.70 21.81 8.72
N ARG A 19 10.83 21.99 9.42
CA ARG A 19 11.93 21.00 9.45
C ARG A 19 11.55 19.70 10.17
N THR A 20 10.60 19.72 11.11
CA THR A 20 10.24 18.53 11.89
C THR A 20 9.26 17.60 11.16
N ARG A 21 8.63 18.07 10.07
CA ARG A 21 7.67 17.29 9.30
C ARG A 21 8.33 16.77 8.03
N TRP A 22 8.63 15.47 8.02
CA TRP A 22 9.40 14.79 6.98
C TRP A 22 8.89 14.93 5.53
N ASN A 23 7.60 15.17 5.32
CA ASN A 23 7.00 15.38 3.98
C ASN A 23 6.77 16.86 3.61
N ASN A 24 7.31 17.80 4.39
CA ASN A 24 7.02 19.22 4.22
C ASN A 24 7.47 19.78 2.85
N GLN A 25 8.64 19.35 2.34
CA GLN A 25 9.14 19.82 1.04
C GLN A 25 8.17 19.48 -0.10
N PHE A 26 7.66 18.24 -0.12
CA PHE A 26 6.65 17.82 -1.08
C PHE A 26 5.38 18.68 -1.01
N GLN A 27 4.88 18.92 0.21
CA GLN A 27 3.68 19.74 0.42
C GLN A 27 3.88 21.19 -0.05
N THR A 28 5.06 21.77 0.19
CA THR A 28 5.41 23.11 -0.31
C THR A 28 5.42 23.12 -1.84
N VAL A 29 6.10 22.17 -2.49
CA VAL A 29 6.17 22.10 -3.96
C VAL A 29 4.78 21.90 -4.57
N LYS A 30 3.97 20.99 -4.03
CA LYS A 30 2.58 20.77 -4.46
C LYS A 30 1.77 22.05 -4.42
N LYS A 31 1.85 22.80 -3.31
CA LYS A 31 1.17 24.10 -3.18
C LYS A 31 1.68 25.18 -4.13
N VAL A 32 2.97 25.17 -4.47
CA VAL A 32 3.51 26.09 -5.49
C VAL A 32 2.93 25.78 -6.87
N ILE A 33 2.84 24.49 -7.23
CA ILE A 33 2.28 24.07 -8.53
C ILE A 33 0.79 24.34 -8.63
N ASP A 34 0.03 24.22 -7.52
CA ASP A 34 -1.41 24.53 -7.48
C ASP A 34 -1.70 26.01 -7.81
N ILE A 35 -0.72 26.91 -7.64
CA ILE A 35 -0.88 28.33 -7.96
C ILE A 35 -0.70 28.55 -9.47
N PRO A 36 -1.60 29.28 -10.15
CA PRO A 36 -1.44 29.63 -11.55
C PRO A 36 -0.12 30.36 -11.84
N SER A 37 0.60 29.96 -12.90
CA SER A 37 1.86 30.60 -13.32
C SER A 37 1.72 32.11 -13.51
N SER A 38 0.58 32.60 -14.01
CA SER A 38 0.33 34.03 -14.21
C SER A 38 0.40 34.83 -12.90
N ILE A 39 -0.14 34.26 -11.81
CA ILE A 39 -0.13 34.89 -10.48
C ILE A 39 1.28 34.87 -9.90
N LEU A 40 1.98 33.74 -10.00
CA LEU A 40 3.37 33.63 -9.55
C LEU A 40 4.28 34.62 -10.28
N ILE A 41 4.17 34.70 -11.62
CA ILE A 41 4.95 35.64 -12.44
C ILE A 41 4.66 37.08 -12.02
N LEU A 42 3.38 37.47 -11.91
CA LEU A 42 2.99 38.82 -11.49
C LEU A 42 3.63 39.20 -10.14
N ILE A 43 3.45 38.36 -9.11
CA ILE A 43 3.96 38.65 -7.76
C ILE A 43 5.50 38.68 -7.75
N LEU A 44 6.17 37.74 -8.44
CA LEU A 44 7.63 37.68 -8.47
C LEU A 44 8.24 38.84 -9.25
N SER A 45 7.63 39.25 -10.37
CA SER A 45 8.06 40.43 -11.13
C SER A 45 7.89 41.71 -10.32
N ASP A 46 6.77 41.87 -9.61
CA ASP A 46 6.54 43.04 -8.74
C ASP A 46 7.53 43.09 -7.55
N LEU A 47 8.05 41.93 -7.13
CA LEU A 47 9.07 41.82 -6.08
C LEU A 47 10.51 41.87 -6.63
N LYS A 48 10.67 42.04 -7.95
CA LYS A 48 11.97 42.02 -8.65
C LYS A 48 12.76 40.71 -8.42
N LYS A 49 12.05 39.59 -8.31
CA LYS A 49 12.58 38.22 -8.11
C LYS A 49 12.40 37.37 -9.37
N ASN A 50 12.89 37.88 -10.50
CA ASN A 50 12.72 37.24 -11.80
C ASN A 50 13.52 35.92 -11.94
N ASP A 51 14.55 35.75 -11.12
CA ASP A 51 15.36 34.53 -11.01
C ASP A 51 14.58 33.32 -10.48
N LEU A 52 13.46 33.56 -9.80
CA LEU A 52 12.59 32.51 -9.23
C LEU A 52 11.41 32.16 -10.14
N ILE A 53 11.30 32.78 -11.31
CA ILE A 53 10.22 32.50 -12.26
C ILE A 53 10.51 31.16 -12.94
N LEU A 54 9.66 30.18 -12.68
CA LEU A 54 9.75 28.86 -13.30
C LEU A 54 9.43 28.96 -14.80
N ASN A 55 10.33 28.43 -15.62
CA ASN A 55 10.02 28.24 -17.03
C ASN A 55 9.07 27.04 -17.22
N SER A 56 8.55 26.85 -18.45
CA SER A 56 7.59 25.77 -18.74
C SER A 56 8.17 24.37 -18.52
N LYS A 57 9.48 24.18 -18.75
CA LYS A 57 10.16 22.90 -18.54
C LYS A 57 10.30 22.61 -17.04
N ASP A 58 10.75 23.59 -16.25
CA ASP A 58 10.91 23.45 -14.80
C ASP A 58 9.57 23.12 -14.15
N ARG A 59 8.50 23.82 -14.56
CA ARG A 59 7.16 23.55 -14.04
C ARG A 59 6.68 22.14 -14.39
N LYS A 60 6.91 21.67 -15.62
CA LYS A 60 6.58 20.31 -16.03
C LYS A 60 7.34 19.26 -15.21
N VAL A 61 8.63 19.47 -14.97
CA VAL A 61 9.45 18.57 -14.12
C VAL A 61 8.90 18.53 -12.70
N LEU A 62 8.52 19.68 -12.13
CA LEU A 62 7.91 19.73 -10.80
C LEU A 62 6.53 19.05 -10.77
N GLU A 63 5.73 19.15 -11.84
CA GLU A 63 4.44 18.46 -11.96
C GLU A 63 4.62 16.93 -12.00
N GLU A 64 5.57 16.45 -12.79
CA GLU A 64 5.96 15.03 -12.81
C GLU A 64 6.45 14.57 -11.45
N LEU A 65 7.23 15.40 -10.75
CA LEU A 65 7.76 15.12 -9.41
C LEU A 65 6.63 14.99 -8.38
N VAL A 66 5.69 15.94 -8.38
CA VAL A 66 4.54 15.90 -7.47
C VAL A 66 3.67 14.68 -7.76
N SER A 67 3.43 14.39 -9.03
CA SER A 67 2.70 13.19 -9.45
C SER A 67 3.40 11.90 -8.96
N LEU A 68 4.74 11.85 -8.95
CA LEU A 68 5.52 10.68 -8.50
C LEU A 68 5.43 10.48 -7.00
N PHE A 69 5.52 11.57 -6.24
CA PHE A 69 5.47 11.53 -4.78
C PHE A 69 4.06 11.45 -4.20
N GLU A 70 3.00 11.62 -4.99
CA GLU A 70 1.62 11.55 -4.51
C GLU A 70 1.31 10.20 -3.85
N LEU A 71 1.79 9.09 -4.43
CA LEU A 71 1.63 7.75 -3.86
C LEU A 71 2.35 7.57 -2.51
N PHE A 72 3.53 8.16 -2.37
CA PHE A 72 4.26 8.15 -1.10
C PHE A 72 3.55 9.00 -0.04
N ASN A 73 2.95 10.12 -0.45
CA ASN A 73 2.15 10.94 0.44
C ASN A 73 0.87 10.22 0.86
N GLU A 74 0.19 9.52 -0.04
CA GLU A 74 -0.97 8.69 0.29
C GLU A 74 -0.58 7.57 1.27
N ALA A 75 0.50 6.85 1.00
CA ALA A 75 1.07 5.84 1.90
C ALA A 75 1.36 6.41 3.30
N THR A 76 1.94 7.60 3.35
CA THR A 76 2.22 8.31 4.62
C THR A 76 0.94 8.56 5.41
N VAL A 77 -0.10 9.08 4.76
CA VAL A 77 -1.37 9.40 5.42
C VAL A 77 -2.07 8.12 5.89
N LEU A 78 -2.07 7.06 5.07
CA LEU A 78 -2.72 5.79 5.40
C LEU A 78 -2.00 5.03 6.53
N THR A 79 -0.67 5.12 6.61
CA THR A 79 0.11 4.38 7.63
C THR A 79 0.22 5.11 8.97
N GLN A 80 -0.16 6.39 9.01
CA GLN A 80 -0.23 7.21 10.23
C GLN A 80 -1.57 7.10 10.98
N GLY A 81 -2.47 6.22 10.56
CA GLY A 81 -3.73 6.00 11.24
C GLY A 81 -3.55 5.46 12.66
N GLU A 82 -4.03 6.18 13.66
CA GLU A 82 -4.05 5.71 15.06
C GLU A 82 -5.36 4.97 15.41
N SER A 83 -6.43 5.22 14.64
CA SER A 83 -7.76 4.68 14.90
C SER A 83 -8.06 3.35 14.21
N TYR A 84 -7.13 2.80 13.43
CA TYR A 84 -7.29 1.55 12.69
C TYR A 84 -5.97 0.80 12.58
N VAL A 85 -6.07 -0.50 12.28
CA VAL A 85 -4.90 -1.36 12.07
C VAL A 85 -4.19 -0.96 10.79
N THR A 86 -2.91 -0.59 10.89
CA THR A 86 -2.10 -0.12 9.76
C THR A 86 -1.13 -1.16 9.22
N ILE A 87 -0.83 -2.22 9.97
CA ILE A 87 0.11 -3.27 9.53
C ILE A 87 -0.37 -4.00 8.26
N CYS A 88 -1.68 -4.16 8.09
CA CYS A 88 -2.29 -4.72 6.89
C CYS A 88 -2.09 -3.87 5.63
N LEU A 89 -1.68 -2.60 5.78
CA LEU A 89 -1.40 -1.71 4.66
C LEU A 89 0.00 -1.87 4.11
N VAL A 90 0.93 -2.44 4.89
CA VAL A 90 2.36 -2.41 4.56
C VAL A 90 2.65 -3.12 3.25
N ALA A 91 2.29 -4.40 3.12
CA ALA A 91 2.59 -5.15 1.91
C ALA A 91 1.84 -4.65 0.66
N PRO A 92 0.53 -4.37 0.72
CA PRO A 92 -0.20 -3.77 -0.38
C PRO A 92 0.39 -2.42 -0.83
N THR A 93 0.79 -1.57 0.11
CA THR A 93 1.36 -0.24 -0.19
C THR A 93 2.72 -0.37 -0.87
N VAL A 94 3.60 -1.21 -0.33
CA VAL A 94 4.96 -1.40 -0.87
C VAL A 94 4.91 -1.94 -2.30
N LEU A 95 4.07 -2.97 -2.54
CA LEU A 95 3.90 -3.52 -3.89
C LEU A 95 3.24 -2.50 -4.83
N GLY A 96 2.22 -1.78 -4.36
CA GLY A 96 1.54 -0.75 -5.13
C GLY A 96 2.49 0.34 -5.62
N ILE A 97 3.34 0.87 -4.73
CA ILE A 97 4.35 1.88 -5.09
C ILE A 97 5.40 1.29 -6.03
N LEU A 98 5.89 0.07 -5.74
CA LEU A 98 6.93 -0.55 -6.56
C LEU A 98 6.47 -0.74 -8.01
N PHE A 99 5.29 -1.33 -8.22
CA PHE A 99 4.74 -1.54 -9.56
C PHE A 99 4.34 -0.25 -10.26
N ASP A 100 3.99 0.79 -9.50
CA ASP A 100 3.80 2.13 -10.05
C ASP A 100 5.09 2.69 -10.64
N LEU A 101 6.17 2.65 -9.86
CA LEU A 101 7.48 3.12 -10.29
C LEU A 101 8.04 2.32 -11.48
N GLU A 102 7.89 0.99 -11.48
CA GLU A 102 8.32 0.14 -12.60
C GLU A 102 7.55 0.46 -13.89
N ARG A 103 6.26 0.78 -13.78
CA ARG A 103 5.45 1.22 -14.93
C ARG A 103 5.86 2.61 -15.44
N GLU A 104 6.17 3.53 -14.53
CA GLU A 104 6.67 4.86 -14.89
C GLU A 104 8.06 4.78 -15.55
N LEU A 105 8.91 3.84 -15.12
CA LEU A 105 10.21 3.59 -15.75
C LEU A 105 10.05 3.05 -17.19
N GLY A 106 9.05 2.21 -17.43
CA GLY A 106 8.71 1.71 -18.77
C GLY A 106 8.08 2.76 -19.70
N SER A 107 7.72 3.94 -19.19
CA SER A 107 7.07 4.99 -19.97
C SER A 107 8.11 5.92 -20.60
N SER A 108 8.18 5.96 -21.94
CA SER A 108 9.18 6.75 -22.70
C SER A 108 9.07 8.27 -22.54
N THR A 109 8.12 8.77 -21.76
CA THR A 109 7.82 10.19 -21.58
C THR A 109 8.33 10.77 -20.26
N SER A 110 8.85 9.93 -19.35
CA SER A 110 9.25 10.37 -18.01
C SER A 110 10.57 11.13 -18.04
N THR A 111 10.60 12.35 -17.47
CA THR A 111 11.86 13.10 -17.28
C THR A 111 12.61 12.69 -16.01
N LEU A 112 11.98 11.87 -15.16
CA LEU A 112 12.45 11.51 -13.82
C LEU A 112 12.97 10.07 -13.73
N VAL A 113 13.48 9.51 -14.84
CA VAL A 113 13.97 8.12 -14.94
C VAL A 113 14.96 7.77 -13.83
N SER A 114 16.02 8.57 -13.66
CA SER A 114 17.06 8.33 -12.64
C SER A 114 16.52 8.39 -11.21
N LEU A 115 15.53 9.26 -10.96
CA LEU A 115 14.85 9.33 -9.67
C LEU A 115 13.99 8.08 -9.44
N CYS A 116 13.27 7.61 -10.45
CA CYS A 116 12.49 6.38 -10.36
C CYS A 116 13.38 5.17 -10.06
N GLU A 117 14.51 5.03 -10.75
CA GLU A 117 15.50 3.97 -10.50
C GLU A 117 16.03 4.04 -9.06
N ALA A 118 16.38 5.23 -8.59
CA ALA A 118 16.84 5.44 -7.22
C ALA A 118 15.77 5.10 -6.17
N LEU A 119 14.50 5.43 -6.44
CA LEU A 119 13.37 5.10 -5.58
C LEU A 119 13.08 3.59 -5.54
N ILE A 120 13.10 2.92 -6.70
CA ILE A 120 12.94 1.46 -6.81
C ILE A 120 14.05 0.77 -6.02
N ALA A 121 15.31 1.16 -6.23
CA ALA A 121 16.45 0.62 -5.48
C ALA A 121 16.28 0.85 -3.96
N SER A 122 15.81 2.03 -3.58
CA SER A 122 15.49 2.39 -2.19
C SER A 122 14.43 1.48 -1.56
N ILE A 123 13.35 1.20 -2.29
CA ILE A 123 12.25 0.34 -1.83
C ILE A 123 12.75 -1.10 -1.73
N LYS A 124 13.40 -1.61 -2.78
CA LYS A 124 13.96 -2.97 -2.80
C LYS A 124 14.94 -3.21 -1.66
N ALA A 125 15.76 -2.20 -1.34
CA ALA A 125 16.68 -2.30 -0.21
C ALA A 125 15.95 -2.36 1.14
N ARG A 126 15.06 -1.39 1.41
CA ARG A 126 14.41 -1.25 2.74
C ARG A 126 13.37 -2.33 3.03
N PHE A 127 12.69 -2.83 2.01
CA PHE A 127 11.63 -3.84 2.13
C PHE A 127 12.07 -5.21 1.60
N SER A 128 13.38 -5.47 1.53
CA SER A 128 13.92 -6.71 0.99
C SER A 128 13.38 -7.96 1.70
N GLY A 129 13.21 -7.93 3.02
CA GLY A 129 12.61 -9.03 3.79
C GLY A 129 11.20 -9.38 3.32
N LEU A 130 10.37 -8.35 3.10
CA LEU A 130 9.01 -8.48 2.60
C LEU A 130 8.98 -8.95 1.14
N LEU A 131 9.78 -8.32 0.28
CA LEU A 131 9.77 -8.55 -1.17
C LEU A 131 10.19 -9.96 -1.57
N ARG A 132 11.03 -10.61 -0.74
CA ARG A 132 11.40 -12.03 -0.90
C ARG A 132 10.20 -12.97 -0.86
N TYR A 133 9.11 -12.61 -0.18
CA TYR A 133 7.90 -13.43 -0.19
C TYR A 133 7.28 -13.54 -1.59
N PHE A 134 7.45 -12.49 -2.41
CA PHE A 134 6.89 -12.35 -3.75
C PHE A 134 7.89 -12.65 -4.87
N GLU A 135 9.08 -13.17 -4.55
CA GLU A 135 10.13 -13.51 -5.53
C GLU A 135 10.57 -12.32 -6.39
N ILE A 136 10.44 -11.12 -5.84
CA ILE A 136 10.95 -9.91 -6.47
C ILE A 136 12.45 -9.86 -6.24
N ASP A 137 13.21 -9.64 -7.32
CA ASP A 137 14.66 -9.55 -7.24
C ASP A 137 15.09 -8.36 -6.36
N VAL A 138 15.95 -8.67 -5.39
CA VAL A 138 16.43 -7.75 -4.35
C VAL A 138 17.96 -7.72 -4.37
N PRO A 139 18.61 -6.55 -4.22
CA PRO A 139 20.06 -6.44 -4.27
C PRO A 139 20.75 -7.35 -3.23
N PHE A 140 21.80 -8.05 -3.66
CA PHE A 140 22.56 -8.96 -2.79
C PHE A 140 23.21 -8.28 -1.58
N ASN A 141 23.59 -7.00 -1.67
CA ASN A 141 24.32 -6.30 -0.60
C ASN A 141 23.43 -5.68 0.49
N THR A 142 22.19 -6.17 0.65
CA THR A 142 21.24 -5.59 1.61
C THR A 142 21.17 -6.34 2.94
N TYR A 143 22.20 -7.11 3.30
CA TYR A 143 22.21 -8.01 4.47
C TYR A 143 21.73 -7.37 5.78
N CYS A 144 22.16 -6.15 6.11
CA CYS A 144 21.72 -5.43 7.32
C CYS A 144 20.24 -4.99 7.29
N MET A 145 19.66 -4.80 6.10
CA MET A 145 18.24 -4.46 5.91
C MET A 145 17.36 -5.68 5.68
N SER A 146 17.95 -6.84 5.41
CA SER A 146 17.23 -8.05 4.98
C SER A 146 16.31 -8.62 6.07
N GLU A 147 16.54 -8.25 7.33
CA GLU A 147 15.67 -8.59 8.47
C GLU A 147 14.49 -7.63 8.62
N ARG A 148 14.50 -6.44 8.00
CA ARG A 148 13.40 -5.49 8.12
C ARG A 148 12.22 -5.94 7.27
N PHE A 149 11.03 -5.91 7.87
CA PHE A 149 9.78 -6.36 7.25
C PHE A 149 9.83 -7.83 6.78
N SER A 150 10.72 -8.65 7.33
CA SER A 150 10.76 -10.10 7.11
C SER A 150 9.73 -10.85 7.96
N ASP A 151 9.03 -10.16 8.86
CA ASP A 151 7.99 -10.78 9.68
C ASP A 151 6.80 -11.17 8.80
N VAL A 152 6.40 -12.43 8.92
CA VAL A 152 5.24 -13.03 8.25
C VAL A 152 3.94 -12.30 8.56
N ILE A 153 3.86 -11.56 9.68
CA ILE A 153 2.70 -10.71 10.00
C ILE A 153 2.46 -9.67 8.90
N SER A 154 3.52 -9.13 8.28
CA SER A 154 3.41 -8.17 7.18
C SER A 154 2.77 -8.81 5.94
N LEU A 155 2.89 -10.14 5.78
CA LEU A 155 2.30 -10.92 4.70
C LEU A 155 0.86 -11.35 5.00
N ILE A 156 0.59 -11.76 6.24
CA ILE A 156 -0.71 -12.30 6.65
C ILE A 156 -1.72 -11.19 6.93
N SER A 157 -1.30 -10.09 7.56
CA SER A 157 -2.23 -9.04 7.99
C SER A 157 -3.09 -8.42 6.89
N PRO A 158 -2.60 -8.20 5.65
CA PRO A 158 -3.47 -7.75 4.55
C PRO A 158 -4.53 -8.79 4.17
N LEU A 159 -4.22 -10.08 4.27
CA LEU A 159 -5.14 -11.16 3.89
C LEU A 159 -6.30 -11.28 4.90
N LEU A 160 -5.99 -11.06 6.18
CA LEU A 160 -6.98 -11.01 7.25
C LEU A 160 -7.87 -9.77 7.21
N ASP A 161 -7.49 -8.75 6.45
CA ASP A 161 -8.30 -7.57 6.27
C ASP A 161 -9.27 -7.77 5.10
N ALA A 162 -10.57 -7.82 5.44
CA ALA A 162 -11.67 -8.02 4.49
C ALA A 162 -11.68 -7.00 3.33
N ARG A 163 -11.05 -5.84 3.51
CA ARG A 163 -10.89 -4.82 2.48
C ARG A 163 -9.94 -5.30 1.38
N PHE A 164 -8.81 -5.88 1.76
CA PHE A 164 -7.73 -6.22 0.84
C PHE A 164 -7.90 -7.60 0.21
N LYS A 165 -8.23 -8.61 1.03
CA LYS A 165 -8.26 -10.02 0.61
C LYS A 165 -7.02 -10.36 -0.24
N LEU A 166 -7.20 -10.94 -1.43
CA LEU A 166 -6.16 -11.21 -2.42
C LEU A 166 -6.03 -10.13 -3.52
N LEU A 167 -6.89 -9.11 -3.53
CA LEU A 167 -6.97 -8.11 -4.61
C LEU A 167 -5.66 -7.32 -4.79
N TRP A 168 -4.93 -7.09 -3.70
CA TRP A 168 -3.64 -6.40 -3.73
C TRP A 168 -2.51 -7.20 -4.42
N LEU A 169 -2.72 -8.50 -4.65
CA LEU A 169 -1.78 -9.36 -5.38
C LEU A 169 -2.03 -9.34 -6.89
N ASP A 170 -2.99 -8.57 -7.39
CA ASP A 170 -3.45 -8.66 -8.78
C ASP A 170 -2.34 -8.49 -9.83
N SER A 171 -1.41 -7.58 -9.56
CA SER A 171 -0.28 -7.27 -10.44
C SER A 171 0.80 -8.36 -10.47
N LEU A 172 0.74 -9.37 -9.60
CA LEU A 172 1.72 -10.47 -9.56
C LEU A 172 1.38 -11.57 -10.56
N HIS A 173 2.39 -12.32 -10.97
CA HIS A 173 2.20 -13.54 -11.77
C HIS A 173 1.44 -14.61 -10.97
N THR A 174 0.53 -15.34 -11.61
CA THR A 174 -0.34 -16.35 -10.96
C THR A 174 0.43 -17.35 -10.10
N LEU A 175 1.57 -17.85 -10.58
CA LEU A 175 2.41 -18.80 -9.81
C LEU A 175 3.02 -18.19 -8.54
N VAL A 176 3.30 -16.88 -8.54
CA VAL A 176 3.77 -16.18 -7.34
C VAL A 176 2.62 -16.00 -6.35
N LYS A 177 1.42 -15.65 -6.83
CA LYS A 177 0.23 -15.55 -5.98
C LYS A 177 -0.05 -16.86 -5.25
N LEU A 178 -0.03 -17.99 -5.96
CA LEU A 178 -0.26 -19.32 -5.37
C LEU A 178 0.76 -19.63 -4.25
N ARG A 179 2.05 -19.41 -4.51
CA ARG A 179 3.10 -19.63 -3.50
C ARG A 179 2.98 -18.70 -2.30
N VAL A 180 2.53 -17.46 -2.49
CA VAL A 180 2.23 -16.55 -1.38
C VAL A 180 1.08 -17.08 -0.53
N VAL A 181 0.02 -17.58 -1.17
CA VAL A 181 -1.13 -18.18 -0.47
C VAL A 181 -0.71 -19.43 0.31
N GLU A 182 0.12 -20.30 -0.28
CA GLU A 182 0.69 -21.47 0.41
C GLU A 182 1.51 -21.06 1.64
N LYS A 183 2.40 -20.09 1.51
CA LYS A 183 3.21 -19.58 2.65
C LYS A 183 2.33 -19.06 3.78
N VAL A 184 1.23 -18.40 3.46
CA VAL A 184 0.26 -17.90 4.44
C VAL A 184 -0.48 -19.04 5.11
N ARG A 185 -0.95 -20.02 4.34
CA ARG A 185 -1.58 -21.24 4.85
C ARG A 185 -0.65 -21.96 5.83
N ASP A 186 0.61 -22.15 5.46
CA ASP A 186 1.61 -22.82 6.30
C ASP A 186 1.93 -22.03 7.57
N ALA A 187 1.96 -20.71 7.49
CA ALA A 187 2.15 -19.85 8.66
C ALA A 187 0.95 -19.93 9.61
N TYR A 188 -0.27 -19.96 9.07
CA TYR A 188 -1.49 -20.13 9.86
C TYR A 188 -1.54 -21.50 10.54
N VAL A 189 -1.25 -22.59 9.82
CA VAL A 189 -1.18 -23.95 10.41
C VAL A 189 -0.17 -23.99 11.54
N ARG A 190 1.02 -23.40 11.36
CA ARG A 190 2.03 -23.31 12.42
C ARG A 190 1.55 -22.52 13.64
N TYR A 191 0.83 -21.42 13.42
CA TYR A 191 0.27 -20.61 14.51
C TYR A 191 -0.84 -21.38 15.26
N TYR A 192 -1.74 -22.03 14.53
CA TYR A 192 -2.82 -22.83 15.08
C TYR A 192 -2.29 -24.04 15.87
N SER A 193 -1.28 -24.75 15.37
CA SER A 193 -0.65 -25.86 16.10
C SER A 193 0.02 -25.40 17.39
N LYS A 194 0.63 -24.21 17.42
CA LYS A 194 1.18 -23.60 18.64
C LYS A 194 0.09 -23.19 19.63
N LEU A 195 -1.02 -22.65 19.13
CA LEU A 195 -2.19 -22.31 19.93
C LEU A 195 -2.84 -23.55 20.54
N ASN A 196 -2.99 -24.63 19.79
CA ASN A 196 -3.53 -25.88 20.36
C ASN A 196 -2.60 -26.45 21.43
N PHE A 197 -1.28 -26.35 21.25
CA PHE A 197 -0.32 -26.78 22.27
C PHE A 197 -0.38 -25.90 23.53
N SER A 198 -0.54 -24.58 23.41
CA SER A 198 -0.66 -23.67 24.55
C SER A 198 -2.04 -23.69 25.21
N VAL A 199 -3.12 -23.89 24.44
CA VAL A 199 -4.49 -24.10 24.94
C VAL A 199 -4.58 -25.42 25.69
N LEU A 200 -3.88 -26.48 25.26
CA LEU A 200 -3.79 -27.73 26.04
C LEU A 200 -3.03 -27.55 27.36
N GLN A 201 -2.12 -26.57 27.47
CA GLN A 201 -1.45 -26.22 28.74
C GLN A 201 -2.29 -25.27 29.61
N ASN A 202 -3.13 -24.43 29.01
CA ASN A 202 -3.90 -23.39 29.71
C ASN A 202 -5.38 -23.76 29.95
N ALA A 203 -5.90 -24.85 29.36
CA ALA A 203 -7.24 -25.38 29.61
C ALA A 203 -7.42 -26.02 31.01
N GLY A 204 -6.45 -25.83 31.90
CA GLY A 204 -6.59 -26.06 33.35
C GLY A 204 -7.14 -24.86 34.13
N ALA A 205 -7.40 -23.70 33.50
CA ALA A 205 -7.92 -22.53 34.23
C ALA A 205 -8.87 -21.67 33.38
N ASP A 206 -10.16 -21.81 33.72
CA ASP A 206 -11.24 -20.83 33.69
C ASP A 206 -11.94 -20.41 32.38
N VAL A 207 -13.27 -20.47 32.50
CA VAL A 207 -14.35 -20.23 31.55
C VAL A 207 -15.09 -18.95 31.97
N LEU A 208 -15.80 -18.32 31.02
CA LEU A 208 -16.83 -17.25 31.14
C LEU A 208 -16.22 -15.82 31.15
N ASN A 209 -16.71 -14.81 30.43
CA ASN A 209 -17.98 -14.57 29.74
C ASN A 209 -17.82 -13.49 28.65
N THR A 210 -18.84 -13.41 27.81
CA THR A 210 -19.16 -12.53 26.66
C THR A 210 -19.20 -11.02 26.93
N THR A 211 -19.10 -10.19 25.88
CA THR A 211 -20.17 -9.28 25.38
C THR A 211 -19.76 -8.41 24.18
N ASP A 212 -20.68 -8.31 23.21
CA ASP A 212 -20.64 -7.53 21.97
C ASP A 212 -20.93 -6.04 22.17
N HIS A 213 -20.37 -5.16 21.32
CA HIS A 213 -20.97 -3.86 20.98
C HIS A 213 -20.69 -3.44 19.52
N ASN A 214 -21.78 -3.14 18.80
CA ASN A 214 -21.84 -2.62 17.42
C ASN A 214 -21.83 -1.08 17.39
N ILE A 215 -21.16 -0.45 16.42
CA ILE A 215 -21.41 0.95 16.00
C ILE A 215 -21.39 1.06 14.46
N ASP A 216 -22.36 1.79 13.93
CA ASP A 216 -22.71 2.00 12.51
C ASP A 216 -22.41 3.43 12.06
N VAL A 217 -21.90 3.68 10.84
CA VAL A 217 -22.03 4.97 10.11
C VAL A 217 -21.90 4.77 8.57
N MET A 218 -22.85 5.34 7.82
CA MET A 218 -22.85 5.57 6.36
C MET A 218 -22.17 6.89 5.96
N THR A 219 -21.63 7.02 4.73
CA THR A 219 -22.16 7.90 3.63
C THR A 219 -21.25 8.02 2.38
N LYS A 220 -21.84 8.60 1.32
CA LYS A 220 -21.69 8.46 -0.15
C LYS A 220 -20.57 9.27 -0.86
N LYS A 221 -20.17 8.70 -2.03
CA LYS A 221 -19.76 9.23 -3.36
C LYS A 221 -19.47 10.73 -3.58
N THR A 222 -18.46 11.01 -4.43
CA THR A 222 -18.59 11.76 -5.72
C THR A 222 -17.33 11.62 -6.61
N ASP A 223 -17.54 11.76 -7.92
CA ASP A 223 -16.68 11.36 -9.04
C ASP A 223 -15.54 12.32 -9.45
N SER A 224 -14.60 11.72 -10.20
CA SER A 224 -14.03 12.21 -11.49
C SER A 224 -12.58 12.72 -11.57
N LEU A 225 -12.07 12.49 -12.79
CA LEU A 225 -10.85 12.92 -13.48
C LEU A 225 -9.59 12.06 -13.28
N THR A 226 -9.07 11.62 -14.43
CA THR A 226 -7.96 10.69 -14.70
C THR A 226 -6.71 11.02 -13.90
N LYS A 227 -6.60 10.38 -12.73
CA LYS A 227 -5.47 10.43 -11.80
C LYS A 227 -4.59 9.21 -12.02
N ARG A 228 -3.28 9.34 -11.76
CA ARG A 228 -2.44 8.17 -11.43
C ARG A 228 -3.18 7.30 -10.42
N LYS A 229 -3.03 5.98 -10.53
CA LYS A 229 -3.79 5.03 -9.71
C LYS A 229 -3.56 5.37 -8.23
N CYS A 230 -4.62 5.72 -7.52
CA CYS A 230 -4.66 5.83 -6.05
C CYS A 230 -4.18 4.50 -5.45
N LEU A 231 -3.60 4.49 -4.25
CA LEU A 231 -3.44 3.24 -3.52
C LEU A 231 -4.82 2.61 -3.31
N PHE A 232 -4.93 1.34 -3.68
CA PHE A 232 -6.12 0.52 -3.47
C PHE A 232 -7.40 1.09 -4.11
N PRO A 233 -7.42 1.27 -5.44
CA PRO A 233 -8.58 1.84 -6.12
C PRO A 233 -9.84 0.97 -5.96
N TYR A 234 -9.65 -0.35 -5.78
CA TYR A 234 -10.71 -1.33 -5.55
C TYR A 234 -11.39 -1.22 -4.16
N LEU A 235 -10.77 -0.55 -3.17
CA LEU A 235 -11.37 -0.40 -1.84
C LEU A 235 -12.55 0.58 -1.80
N LYS A 236 -12.72 1.40 -2.84
CA LYS A 236 -13.84 2.35 -2.92
C LYS A 236 -15.16 1.66 -3.27
N GLU A 237 -15.13 0.37 -3.60
CA GLU A 237 -16.28 -0.43 -4.00
C GLU A 237 -16.30 -1.75 -3.21
N ASN A 238 -16.98 -1.80 -2.05
CA ASN A 238 -17.91 -2.88 -1.67
C ASN A 238 -18.41 -2.86 -0.20
N LYS A 239 -19.59 -3.46 -0.01
CA LYS A 239 -20.49 -3.49 1.17
C LYS A 239 -20.17 -4.61 2.18
N LYS A 240 -20.70 -4.41 3.40
CA LYS A 240 -20.73 -5.30 4.61
C LYS A 240 -21.17 -6.74 4.34
N VAL A 241 -20.56 -7.70 5.05
CA VAL A 241 -21.10 -9.04 5.36
C VAL A 241 -20.80 -9.40 6.83
N SER A 242 -21.75 -10.09 7.47
CA SER A 242 -21.83 -10.42 8.90
C SER A 242 -21.21 -11.77 9.28
N ASN A 243 -21.00 -11.93 10.59
CA ASN A 243 -20.18 -12.92 11.29
C ASN A 243 -20.96 -14.20 11.68
N GLU A 244 -20.32 -15.39 11.69
CA GLU A 244 -20.65 -16.51 12.63
C GLU A 244 -19.67 -17.72 12.63
N ASN A 245 -19.09 -17.98 13.82
CA ASN A 245 -18.62 -19.23 14.46
C ASN A 245 -17.33 -20.01 14.07
N LYS A 246 -16.57 -20.35 15.14
CA LYS A 246 -15.13 -20.68 15.26
C LYS A 246 -14.60 -22.00 14.67
N SER A 247 -15.43 -22.80 13.99
CA SER A 247 -14.97 -23.99 13.23
C SER A 247 -14.97 -23.76 11.72
N ARG A 248 -15.43 -22.59 11.29
CA ARG A 248 -15.48 -22.18 9.88
C ARG A 248 -14.19 -21.58 9.37
N ILE A 249 -13.26 -21.14 10.21
CA ILE A 249 -12.15 -20.27 9.77
C ILE A 249 -11.29 -20.92 8.67
N LEU A 250 -10.99 -22.23 8.73
CA LEU A 250 -10.22 -22.90 7.67
C LEU A 250 -11.02 -23.07 6.37
N ILE A 251 -12.31 -23.44 6.47
CA ILE A 251 -13.21 -23.61 5.32
C ILE A 251 -13.57 -22.27 4.70
N GLU A 252 -13.73 -21.25 5.53
CA GLU A 252 -14.02 -19.87 5.16
C GLU A 252 -12.77 -19.20 4.62
N LEU A 253 -11.55 -19.49 5.12
CA LEU A 253 -10.30 -19.07 4.47
C LEU A 253 -10.12 -19.75 3.11
N ASP A 254 -10.36 -21.06 3.01
CA ASP A 254 -10.25 -21.76 1.73
C ASP A 254 -11.27 -21.20 0.74
N ALA A 255 -12.51 -20.93 1.17
CA ALA A 255 -13.50 -20.24 0.36
C ALA A 255 -13.08 -18.80 0.01
N TYR A 256 -12.58 -18.04 0.99
CA TYR A 256 -12.16 -16.63 0.86
C TYR A 256 -10.90 -16.45 0.01
N LEU A 257 -9.99 -17.42 0.01
CA LEU A 257 -8.79 -17.48 -0.84
C LEU A 257 -9.10 -18.06 -2.22
N CYS A 258 -10.20 -18.79 -2.38
CA CYS A 258 -10.64 -19.35 -3.68
C CYS A 258 -11.62 -18.46 -4.46
N GLU A 259 -12.24 -17.45 -3.85
CA GLU A 259 -13.46 -16.85 -4.43
C GLU A 259 -13.31 -15.94 -5.65
N ASP A 260 -12.10 -15.54 -6.09
CA ASP A 260 -11.94 -14.68 -7.28
C ASP A 260 -11.24 -15.34 -8.49
N SER A 261 -11.21 -16.68 -8.54
CA SER A 261 -10.81 -17.39 -9.78
C SER A 261 -11.66 -18.62 -10.04
N ARG A 262 -12.98 -18.39 -10.11
CA ARG A 262 -13.91 -19.36 -10.69
C ARG A 262 -13.56 -19.55 -12.17
N GLU A 263 -12.62 -20.45 -12.44
CA GLU A 263 -12.71 -21.52 -13.46
C GLU A 263 -11.34 -22.12 -13.83
N GLN A 264 -10.22 -21.39 -13.65
CA GLN A 264 -8.89 -21.91 -14.03
C GLN A 264 -8.06 -22.47 -12.87
N ASN A 265 -8.21 -21.96 -11.63
CA ASN A 265 -7.45 -22.47 -10.48
C ASN A 265 -8.06 -23.74 -9.86
N LEU A 266 -9.37 -23.97 -10.06
CA LEU A 266 -10.09 -25.14 -9.52
C LEU A 266 -9.63 -26.46 -10.15
N LEU A 267 -9.17 -26.47 -11.41
CA LEU A 267 -8.62 -27.67 -12.04
C LEU A 267 -7.21 -27.99 -11.54
N PHE A 268 -6.40 -26.97 -11.25
CA PHE A 268 -5.01 -27.16 -10.80
C PHE A 268 -4.92 -27.50 -9.31
N ILE A 269 -5.73 -26.84 -8.47
CA ILE A 269 -5.81 -27.17 -7.04
C ILE A 269 -6.40 -28.57 -6.85
N LYS A 270 -7.43 -28.98 -7.62
CA LYS A 270 -7.89 -30.38 -7.60
C LYS A 270 -6.80 -31.38 -7.96
N ASN A 271 -5.92 -31.07 -8.91
CA ASN A 271 -4.84 -31.97 -9.31
C ASN A 271 -3.73 -32.11 -8.27
N ILE A 272 -3.46 -31.06 -7.48
CA ILE A 272 -2.53 -31.15 -6.33
C ILE A 272 -3.13 -32.03 -5.22
N TYR A 273 -4.42 -31.86 -4.92
CA TYR A 273 -5.11 -32.69 -3.90
C TYR A 273 -5.24 -34.17 -4.30
N ILE A 274 -5.24 -34.50 -5.60
CA ILE A 274 -5.26 -35.90 -6.06
C ILE A 274 -3.88 -36.55 -5.94
N LEU A 275 -2.79 -35.81 -6.17
CA LEU A 275 -1.44 -36.37 -6.07
C LEU A 275 -0.97 -36.59 -4.63
N ASP A 276 -1.38 -35.74 -3.69
CA ASP A 276 -1.07 -35.94 -2.27
C ASP A 276 -1.91 -37.06 -1.63
N TYR A 277 -3.12 -37.33 -2.14
CA TYR A 277 -3.95 -38.45 -1.66
C TYR A 277 -3.48 -39.81 -2.19
N ILE A 278 -2.81 -39.85 -3.34
CA ILE A 278 -2.28 -41.09 -3.94
C ILE A 278 -0.93 -41.51 -3.31
N ASN A 279 -0.17 -40.58 -2.72
CA ASN A 279 1.09 -40.90 -2.04
C ASN A 279 0.93 -41.26 -0.55
N LEU A 280 -0.31 -41.34 -0.05
CA LEU A 280 -0.64 -41.62 1.36
C LEU A 280 -1.54 -42.86 1.56
N VAL A 281 -1.68 -43.70 0.52
CA VAL A 281 -2.25 -45.05 0.58
C VAL A 281 -1.20 -46.04 0.11
#